data_AF-A0A0F9KE02-F1
#
_entry.id   AF-A0A0F9KE02-F1
#
_cell.length_a   1.000
_cell.length_b   1.000
_cell.length_c   1.000
_cell.angle_alpha   90.00
_cell.angle_beta   90.00
_cell.angle_gamma   90.00
#
_symmetry.space_group_name_H-M   'P 1'
#
loop_
_entity.id
_entity.type
_entity.pdbx_description
1 polymer ?
#
loop_
_entity_poly.entity_id
_entity_poly.type
_entity_poly.pdbx_seq_one_letter_code
_entity_poly.pdbx_strand_id
1 'polypeptide(L)'
;MKDKKFCVEITRKCNLKCAHCLRGNSQNISLTKKKIKGMLCHIPKQVDILHLTGGEPLIDNSRHLLTTLRVLEKHIKCKKFELVTNLTLPITNEFFDAISILLKISNSGTIWYSDDDYHRIARREAGVNKQYKENLRKLRGIYRMVRKRRHVNMCAPGKGIIYSGRATKLPIKEYYKPHIKEEQYMTARQYIINDGNNISYKEADKIINKWLDYVDAEIGHYFGREFIKKKLY
;
A
#
# COMPACT_ATOMS: atom_id res chain seq x y z
N MET A 1 -23.65 6.40 -0.73
CA MET A 1 -22.74 5.68 0.20
C MET A 1 -21.34 5.66 -0.40
N LYS A 2 -20.30 5.82 0.42
CA LYS A 2 -18.90 5.67 -0.04
C LYS A 2 -18.56 4.19 -0.12
N ASP A 3 -17.65 3.82 -1.03
CA ASP A 3 -17.20 2.44 -1.23
C ASP A 3 -16.37 1.99 0.00
N LYS A 4 -16.73 0.86 0.64
CA LYS A 4 -15.95 0.22 1.71
C LYS A 4 -14.65 -0.35 1.14
N LYS A 5 -13.51 0.16 1.60
CA LYS A 5 -12.19 -0.19 1.06
C LYS A 5 -11.36 -0.95 2.08
N PHE A 6 -10.85 -2.12 1.69
CA PHE A 6 -9.87 -2.88 2.45
C PHE A 6 -8.52 -2.86 1.74
N CYS A 7 -7.53 -2.27 2.39
CA CYS A 7 -6.19 -2.11 1.87
C CYS A 7 -5.25 -3.16 2.46
N VAL A 8 -4.40 -3.75 1.63
CA VAL A 8 -3.42 -4.74 2.03
C VAL A 8 -2.03 -4.31 1.58
N GLU A 9 -1.16 -4.08 2.55
CA GLU A 9 0.26 -3.89 2.30
C GLU A 9 0.97 -5.24 2.25
N ILE A 10 1.28 -5.68 1.03
CA ILE A 10 1.90 -6.99 0.76
C ILE A 10 3.30 -7.08 1.37
N THR A 11 4.07 -6.00 1.25
CA THR A 11 5.49 -5.95 1.60
C THR A 11 5.96 -4.51 1.79
N ARG A 12 7.02 -4.33 2.57
CA ARG A 12 7.81 -3.09 2.70
C ARG A 12 9.08 -3.12 1.86
N LYS A 13 9.38 -4.24 1.19
CA LYS A 13 10.48 -4.30 0.23
C LYS A 13 10.12 -3.47 -1.00
N CYS A 14 11.07 -2.71 -1.51
CA CYS A 14 10.97 -2.00 -2.77
C CYS A 14 12.35 -1.95 -3.42
N ASN A 15 12.38 -2.01 -4.75
CA ASN A 15 13.58 -1.86 -5.55
C ASN A 15 13.85 -0.40 -5.95
N LEU A 16 12.92 0.53 -5.69
CA LEU A 16 13.08 1.95 -5.95
C LEU A 16 13.27 2.75 -4.67
N LYS A 17 13.96 3.90 -4.81
CA LYS A 17 14.20 4.87 -3.73
C LYS A 17 13.52 6.22 -3.99
N CYS A 18 12.27 6.21 -4.51
CA CYS A 18 11.54 7.43 -4.87
C CYS A 18 11.51 8.46 -3.72
N ALA A 19 11.83 9.73 -4.00
CA ALA A 19 11.90 10.78 -2.98
C ALA A 19 10.54 11.03 -2.30
N HIS A 20 9.45 11.05 -3.08
CA HIS A 20 8.09 11.20 -2.56
C HIS A 20 7.50 9.92 -1.92
N CYS A 21 8.32 8.90 -1.63
CA CYS A 21 7.80 7.66 -1.04
C CYS A 21 7.33 7.91 0.40
N LEU A 22 6.03 7.75 0.62
CA LEU A 22 5.41 7.78 1.94
C LEU A 22 5.98 6.68 2.85
N ARG A 23 6.37 5.52 2.30
CA ARG A 23 6.88 4.37 3.08
C ARG A 23 8.29 4.50 3.64
N GLY A 24 9.08 5.43 3.12
CA GLY A 24 10.47 5.57 3.50
C GLY A 24 11.35 4.48 2.89
N ASN A 25 12.39 4.08 3.63
CA ASN A 25 13.37 3.10 3.16
C ASN A 25 12.76 1.70 3.02
N SER A 26 13.26 0.96 2.03
CA SER A 26 12.91 -0.45 1.83
C SER A 26 13.23 -1.24 3.11
N GLN A 27 12.32 -2.14 3.51
CA GLN A 27 12.50 -2.99 4.68
C GLN A 27 12.28 -4.45 4.28
N ASN A 28 13.07 -5.36 4.84
CA ASN A 28 12.94 -6.79 4.60
C ASN A 28 11.74 -7.40 5.35
N ILE A 29 10.53 -6.90 5.07
CA ILE A 29 9.29 -7.30 5.74
C ILE A 29 8.23 -7.55 4.68
N SER A 30 7.66 -8.76 4.69
CA SER A 30 6.54 -9.16 3.85
C SER A 30 5.48 -9.90 4.66
N LEU A 31 4.24 -9.88 4.15
CA LEU A 31 3.19 -10.76 4.64
C LEU A 31 3.56 -12.23 4.36
N THR A 32 3.26 -13.08 5.34
CA THR A 32 3.41 -14.53 5.24
C THR A 32 2.05 -15.18 5.46
N LYS A 33 1.90 -16.41 4.97
CA LYS A 33 0.67 -17.20 5.16
C LYS A 33 0.26 -17.29 6.64
N LYS A 34 1.23 -17.52 7.54
CA LYS A 34 0.98 -17.61 9.00
C LYS A 34 0.42 -16.29 9.54
N LYS A 35 1.02 -15.16 9.16
CA LYS A 35 0.58 -13.82 9.59
C LYS A 35 -0.85 -13.52 9.14
N ILE A 36 -1.15 -13.74 7.85
CA ILE A 36 -2.49 -13.46 7.31
C ILE A 36 -3.54 -14.35 7.98
N LYS A 37 -3.24 -15.65 8.15
CA LYS A 37 -4.14 -16.58 8.85
C LYS A 37 -4.47 -16.12 10.28
N GLY A 38 -3.48 -15.61 11.01
CA GLY A 38 -3.67 -15.09 12.37
C GLY A 38 -4.56 -13.84 12.43
N MET A 39 -4.80 -13.17 11.29
CA MET A 39 -5.59 -11.94 11.21
C MET A 39 -6.95 -12.14 10.54
N LEU A 40 -7.28 -13.36 10.05
CA LEU A 40 -8.49 -13.63 9.26
C LEU A 40 -9.79 -13.21 9.93
N CYS A 41 -9.90 -13.37 11.26
CA CYS A 41 -11.09 -12.99 12.02
C CYS A 41 -11.39 -11.48 11.97
N HIS A 42 -10.37 -10.66 11.73
CA HIS A 42 -10.48 -9.21 11.63
C HIS A 42 -10.57 -8.71 10.18
N ILE A 43 -10.39 -9.60 9.21
CA ILE A 43 -10.46 -9.27 7.79
C ILE A 43 -11.94 -9.30 7.37
N PRO A 44 -12.44 -8.27 6.67
CA PRO A 44 -13.83 -8.24 6.22
C PRO A 44 -14.09 -9.32 5.17
N LYS A 45 -15.25 -9.98 5.25
CA LYS A 45 -15.65 -11.00 4.26
C LYS A 45 -16.11 -10.39 2.93
N GLN A 46 -16.66 -9.18 2.97
CA GLN A 46 -17.15 -8.45 1.81
C GLN A 46 -16.70 -7.00 1.84
N VAL A 47 -16.17 -6.51 0.72
CA VAL A 47 -15.70 -5.12 0.55
C VAL A 47 -16.07 -4.60 -0.83
N ASP A 48 -16.21 -3.30 -1.00
CA ASP A 48 -16.38 -2.74 -2.33
C ASP A 48 -15.06 -2.76 -3.10
N ILE A 49 -13.95 -2.43 -2.41
CA ILE A 49 -12.62 -2.31 -3.01
C ILE A 49 -11.60 -3.12 -2.21
N LEU A 50 -10.97 -4.11 -2.85
CA LEU A 50 -9.74 -4.72 -2.36
C LEU A 50 -8.53 -3.98 -2.98
N HIS A 51 -7.78 -3.25 -2.15
CA HIS A 51 -6.66 -2.43 -2.60
C HIS A 51 -5.31 -3.02 -2.16
N LEU A 52 -4.54 -3.49 -3.12
CA LEU A 52 -3.25 -4.13 -2.92
C LEU A 52 -2.12 -3.14 -3.16
N THR A 53 -1.25 -2.99 -2.18
CA THR A 53 -0.17 -2.00 -2.17
C THR A 53 1.05 -2.54 -1.43
N GLY A 54 2.10 -1.74 -1.31
CA GLY A 54 3.36 -2.15 -0.69
C GLY A 54 4.47 -1.14 -0.94
N GLY A 55 5.70 -1.58 -0.68
CA GLY A 55 6.87 -1.03 -1.34
C GLY A 55 6.81 -1.34 -2.84
N GLU A 56 6.97 -2.61 -3.20
CA GLU A 56 6.70 -3.12 -4.55
C GLU A 56 6.08 -4.53 -4.48
N PRO A 57 4.79 -4.71 -4.84
CA PRO A 57 4.13 -6.02 -4.79
C PRO A 57 4.72 -7.10 -5.71
N LEU A 58 5.41 -6.70 -6.79
CA LEU A 58 6.08 -7.62 -7.72
C LEU A 58 7.44 -8.13 -7.21
N ILE A 59 7.93 -7.63 -6.06
CA ILE A 59 9.18 -8.10 -5.46
C ILE A 59 9.15 -9.62 -5.21
N ASP A 60 10.31 -10.26 -5.23
CA ASP A 60 10.45 -11.71 -5.06
C ASP A 60 9.55 -12.50 -6.03
N ASN A 61 9.49 -12.04 -7.30
CA ASN A 61 8.69 -12.63 -8.38
C ASN A 61 7.19 -12.75 -8.02
N SER A 62 6.62 -11.71 -7.40
CA SER A 62 5.21 -11.69 -6.97
C SER A 62 4.82 -12.79 -5.95
N ARG A 63 5.79 -13.53 -5.38
CA ARG A 63 5.50 -14.67 -4.48
C ARG A 63 4.67 -14.25 -3.27
N HIS A 64 4.97 -13.09 -2.70
CA HIS A 64 4.24 -12.57 -1.54
C HIS A 64 2.82 -12.10 -1.91
N LEU A 65 2.65 -11.51 -3.09
CA LEU A 65 1.33 -11.17 -3.62
C LEU A 65 0.48 -12.43 -3.82
N LEU A 66 0.99 -13.43 -4.53
CA LEU A 66 0.29 -14.68 -4.78
C LEU A 66 -0.04 -15.43 -3.48
N THR A 67 0.92 -15.51 -2.55
CA THR A 67 0.69 -16.13 -1.23
C THR A 67 -0.41 -15.41 -0.46
N THR A 68 -0.44 -14.08 -0.52
CA THR A 68 -1.48 -13.29 0.13
C THR A 68 -2.85 -13.61 -0.45
N LEU A 69 -2.95 -13.60 -1.78
CA LEU A 69 -4.20 -13.85 -2.48
C LEU A 69 -4.74 -15.28 -2.29
N ARG A 70 -3.87 -16.30 -2.26
CA ARG A 70 -4.27 -17.69 -1.95
C ARG A 70 -4.89 -17.87 -0.56
N VAL A 71 -4.60 -16.96 0.37
CA VAL A 71 -5.25 -16.96 1.70
C VAL A 71 -6.55 -16.14 1.63
N LEU A 72 -6.50 -14.95 1.04
CA LEU A 72 -7.65 -14.04 0.99
C LEU A 72 -8.79 -14.55 0.10
N GLU A 73 -8.50 -15.32 -0.96
CA GLU A 73 -9.52 -15.78 -1.92
C GLU A 73 -10.60 -16.66 -1.27
N LYS A 74 -10.24 -17.31 -0.15
CA LYS A 74 -11.13 -18.18 0.61
C LYS A 74 -12.01 -17.41 1.60
N HIS A 75 -11.76 -16.11 1.77
CA HIS A 75 -12.36 -15.31 2.83
C HIS A 75 -13.04 -14.04 2.31
N ILE A 76 -12.47 -13.39 1.28
CA ILE A 76 -12.94 -12.10 0.77
C ILE A 76 -13.64 -12.26 -0.58
N LYS A 77 -14.79 -11.58 -0.73
CA LYS A 77 -15.35 -11.17 -2.02
C LYS A 77 -15.35 -9.65 -2.14
N CYS A 78 -15.14 -9.12 -3.34
CA CYS A 78 -15.15 -7.68 -3.58
C CYS A 78 -15.84 -7.28 -4.88
N LYS A 79 -16.27 -6.02 -5.01
CA LYS A 79 -16.82 -5.52 -6.29
C LYS A 79 -15.69 -5.26 -7.29
N LYS A 80 -14.61 -4.62 -6.84
CA LYS A 80 -13.43 -4.34 -7.67
C LYS A 80 -12.13 -4.50 -6.89
N PHE A 81 -11.05 -4.81 -7.60
CA PHE A 81 -9.70 -4.72 -7.04
C PHE A 81 -8.89 -3.57 -7.62
N GLU A 82 -7.92 -3.11 -6.84
CA GLU A 82 -6.89 -2.17 -7.24
C GLU A 82 -5.53 -2.74 -6.87
N LEU A 83 -4.58 -2.80 -7.82
CA LEU A 83 -3.20 -3.20 -7.55
C LEU A 83 -2.27 -2.04 -7.90
N VAL A 84 -1.49 -1.57 -6.93
CA VAL A 84 -0.51 -0.49 -7.12
C VAL A 84 0.90 -1.06 -7.24
N THR A 85 1.58 -0.81 -8.35
CA THR A 85 2.96 -1.27 -8.61
C THR A 85 3.78 -0.17 -9.29
N ASN A 86 5.08 -0.12 -9.03
CA ASN A 86 6.00 0.72 -9.78
C ASN A 86 6.31 0.16 -11.18
N LEU A 87 5.92 -1.10 -11.44
CA LEU A 87 6.01 -1.81 -12.73
C LEU A 87 7.44 -2.01 -13.26
N THR A 88 8.45 -1.98 -12.38
CA THR A 88 9.87 -2.07 -12.80
C THR A 88 10.49 -3.45 -12.66
N LEU A 89 9.78 -4.40 -12.04
CA LEU A 89 10.24 -5.79 -11.89
C LEU A 89 9.55 -6.69 -12.92
N PRO A 90 10.20 -7.78 -13.38
CA PRO A 90 9.63 -8.66 -14.39
C PRO A 90 8.23 -9.15 -14.03
N ILE A 91 7.32 -9.10 -15.01
CA ILE A 91 6.02 -9.76 -14.90
C ILE A 91 6.22 -11.27 -15.11
N THR A 92 5.90 -12.06 -14.10
CA THR A 92 6.09 -13.53 -14.08
C THR A 92 4.77 -14.29 -14.14
N ASN A 93 4.82 -15.62 -14.19
CA ASN A 93 3.62 -16.47 -14.13
C ASN A 93 2.86 -16.30 -12.81
N GLU A 94 3.57 -16.11 -11.69
CA GLU A 94 2.95 -15.85 -10.39
C GLU A 94 2.13 -14.56 -10.37
N PHE A 95 2.52 -13.55 -11.17
CA PHE A 95 1.69 -12.37 -11.36
C PHE A 95 0.39 -12.71 -12.08
N PHE A 96 0.44 -13.51 -13.15
CA PHE A 96 -0.77 -13.94 -13.86
C PHE A 96 -1.69 -14.81 -13.00
N ASP A 97 -1.12 -15.69 -12.18
CA ASP A 97 -1.86 -16.47 -11.18
C ASP A 97 -2.55 -15.54 -10.17
N ALA A 98 -1.84 -14.53 -9.67
CA ALA A 98 -2.39 -13.52 -8.77
C ALA A 98 -3.55 -12.75 -9.41
N ILE A 99 -3.41 -12.31 -10.67
CA ILE A 99 -4.49 -11.64 -11.41
C ILE A 99 -5.68 -12.59 -11.61
N SER A 100 -5.44 -13.87 -11.90
CA SER A 100 -6.50 -14.87 -12.05
C SER A 100 -7.30 -15.06 -10.76
N ILE A 101 -6.64 -15.09 -9.60
CA ILE A 101 -7.32 -15.12 -8.30
C ILE A 101 -8.16 -13.86 -8.10
N LEU A 102 -7.59 -12.69 -8.41
CA LEU A 102 -8.31 -11.42 -8.27
C LEU A 102 -9.58 -11.34 -9.10
N LEU A 103 -9.54 -11.84 -10.34
CA LEU A 103 -10.70 -11.92 -11.21
C LEU A 103 -11.76 -12.93 -10.75
N LYS A 104 -11.39 -13.95 -9.96
CA LYS A 104 -12.35 -14.90 -9.35
C LYS A 104 -13.09 -14.31 -8.14
N ILE A 105 -12.50 -13.31 -7.48
CA ILE A 105 -13.05 -12.71 -6.25
C ILE A 105 -13.59 -11.30 -6.46
N SER A 106 -13.57 -10.80 -7.69
CA SER A 106 -14.00 -9.45 -8.06
C SER A 106 -14.76 -9.41 -9.38
N ASN A 107 -15.57 -8.38 -9.60
CA ASN A 107 -16.26 -8.16 -10.86
C ASN A 107 -15.42 -7.34 -11.86
N SER A 108 -14.44 -6.60 -11.36
CA SER A 108 -13.57 -5.76 -12.19
C SER A 108 -12.25 -5.45 -11.47
N GLY A 109 -11.26 -4.99 -12.22
CA GLY A 109 -9.94 -4.69 -11.67
C GLY A 109 -9.28 -3.48 -12.31
N THR A 110 -8.43 -2.81 -11.53
CA THR A 110 -7.50 -1.79 -12.04
C THR A 110 -6.08 -2.06 -11.57
N ILE A 111 -5.13 -2.07 -12.50
CA ILE A 111 -3.69 -1.98 -12.17
C ILE A 111 -3.25 -0.53 -12.32
N TRP A 112 -2.79 0.03 -11.22
CA TRP A 112 -2.24 1.37 -11.09
C TRP A 112 -0.71 1.29 -11.14
N TYR A 113 -0.13 2.07 -12.04
CA TYR A 113 1.32 2.26 -12.10
C TYR A 113 1.64 3.74 -12.17
N SER A 114 2.68 4.16 -11.43
CA SER A 114 3.08 5.56 -11.42
C SER A 114 4.17 5.85 -12.46
N ASP A 115 4.00 6.99 -13.11
CA ASP A 115 4.92 7.50 -14.11
C ASP A 115 5.24 8.98 -13.90
N ASP A 116 5.05 9.49 -12.69
CA ASP A 116 5.44 10.84 -12.27
C ASP A 116 6.97 11.06 -12.31
N ASP A 117 7.41 12.31 -12.15
CA ASP A 117 8.82 12.67 -12.20
C ASP A 117 9.67 11.95 -11.15
N TYR A 118 9.17 11.79 -9.94
CA TYR A 118 9.90 11.10 -8.88
C TYR A 118 10.13 9.62 -9.22
N HIS A 119 9.14 8.95 -9.83
CA HIS A 119 9.29 7.59 -10.31
C HIS A 119 10.19 7.52 -11.55
N ARG A 120 10.11 8.48 -12.48
CA ARG A 120 11.02 8.58 -13.64
C ARG A 120 12.48 8.68 -13.19
N ILE A 121 12.77 9.56 -12.24
CA ILE A 121 14.11 9.76 -11.68
C ILE A 121 14.58 8.47 -10.99
N ALA A 122 13.77 7.91 -10.08
CA ALA A 122 14.15 6.70 -9.35
C ALA A 122 14.39 5.49 -10.29
N ARG A 123 13.62 5.36 -11.37
CA ARG A 123 13.83 4.31 -12.38
C ARG A 123 15.11 4.49 -13.17
N ARG A 124 15.45 5.73 -13.51
CA ARG A 124 16.71 6.06 -14.21
C ARG A 124 17.90 5.72 -13.33
N GLU A 125 17.88 6.15 -12.08
CA GLU A 125 18.94 5.87 -11.10
C GLU A 125 19.10 4.37 -10.84
N ALA A 126 18.00 3.62 -10.77
CA ALA A 126 18.04 2.18 -10.59
C ALA A 126 18.36 1.39 -11.87
N GLY A 127 18.49 2.05 -13.04
CA GLY A 127 18.78 1.36 -14.31
C GLY A 127 17.64 0.49 -14.87
N VAL A 128 16.40 0.68 -14.40
CA VAL A 128 15.26 -0.23 -14.69
C VAL A 128 14.28 0.29 -15.76
N ASN A 129 14.63 1.37 -16.47
CA ASN A 129 13.77 1.96 -17.50
C ASN A 129 13.45 1.00 -18.67
N LYS A 130 14.40 0.14 -19.06
CA LYS A 130 14.17 -0.87 -20.11
C LYS A 130 13.10 -1.88 -19.67
N GLN A 131 13.25 -2.43 -18.45
CA GLN A 131 12.29 -3.37 -17.87
C GLN A 131 10.90 -2.75 -17.72
N TYR A 132 10.82 -1.51 -17.23
CA TYR A 132 9.55 -0.78 -17.13
C TYR A 132 8.82 -0.67 -18.48
N LYS A 133 9.53 -0.27 -19.55
CA LYS A 133 8.95 -0.19 -20.90
C LYS A 133 8.49 -1.56 -21.42
N GLU A 134 9.25 -2.62 -21.16
CA GLU A 134 8.86 -3.99 -21.51
C GLU A 134 7.59 -4.42 -20.77
N ASN A 135 7.53 -4.20 -19.46
CA ASN A 135 6.38 -4.52 -18.64
C ASN A 135 5.13 -3.73 -19.06
N LEU A 136 5.26 -2.47 -19.49
CA LEU A 136 4.15 -1.71 -20.05
C LEU A 136 3.57 -2.40 -21.30
N ARG A 137 4.42 -2.94 -22.19
CA ARG A 137 3.97 -3.70 -23.37
C ARG A 137 3.28 -5.00 -22.96
N LYS A 138 3.85 -5.75 -22.01
CA LYS A 138 3.24 -6.96 -21.46
C LYS A 138 1.89 -6.67 -20.82
N LEU A 139 1.80 -5.61 -20.02
CA LEU A 139 0.54 -5.16 -19.45
C LEU A 139 -0.47 -4.84 -20.55
N ARG A 140 -0.10 -4.17 -21.66
CA ARG A 140 -1.04 -3.90 -22.79
C ARG A 140 -1.76 -5.17 -23.26
N GLY A 141 -1.10 -6.32 -23.30
CA GLY A 141 -1.72 -7.62 -23.63
C GLY A 141 -2.87 -8.05 -22.70
N ILE A 142 -2.87 -7.61 -21.44
CA ILE A 142 -3.87 -7.98 -20.41
C ILE A 142 -5.18 -7.15 -20.55
N TYR A 143 -5.32 -6.32 -21.60
CA TYR A 143 -6.36 -5.29 -21.73
C TYR A 143 -7.80 -5.82 -21.64
N ARG A 144 -8.05 -7.05 -22.09
CA ARG A 144 -9.39 -7.64 -22.07
C ARG A 144 -9.87 -8.00 -20.66
N MET A 145 -8.96 -8.14 -19.69
CA MET A 145 -9.26 -8.69 -18.37
C MET A 145 -9.26 -7.63 -17.26
N VAL A 146 -8.43 -6.57 -17.38
CA VAL A 146 -8.21 -5.60 -16.29
C VAL A 146 -8.00 -4.20 -16.85
N ARG A 147 -8.62 -3.18 -16.24
CA ARG A 147 -8.37 -1.77 -16.57
C ARG A 147 -6.97 -1.36 -16.13
N LYS A 148 -6.34 -0.46 -16.88
CA LYS A 148 -5.01 0.07 -16.55
C LYS A 148 -5.11 1.56 -16.39
N ARG A 149 -4.55 2.10 -15.31
CA ARG A 149 -4.54 3.54 -15.07
C ARG A 149 -3.15 4.01 -14.72
N ARG A 150 -2.67 4.98 -15.49
CA ARG A 150 -1.44 5.72 -15.22
C ARG A 150 -1.75 6.74 -14.13
N HIS A 151 -1.03 6.72 -13.02
CA HIS A 151 -1.01 7.84 -12.10
C HIS A 151 -0.03 8.88 -12.64
N VAL A 152 -0.55 10.01 -13.12
CA VAL A 152 0.25 11.10 -13.71
C VAL A 152 0.60 12.17 -12.69
N ASN A 153 -0.15 12.26 -11.59
CA ASN A 153 0.12 13.13 -10.45
C ASN A 153 -0.49 12.49 -9.20
N MET A 154 0.13 12.76 -8.04
CA MET A 154 -0.24 12.30 -6.69
C MET A 154 0.03 10.83 -6.37
N CYS A 155 0.81 10.64 -5.28
CA CYS A 155 0.72 9.48 -4.40
C CYS A 155 -0.73 9.03 -4.31
N ALA A 156 -1.04 7.77 -4.67
CA ALA A 156 -2.38 7.25 -4.49
C ALA A 156 -2.85 7.54 -3.03
N PRO A 157 -3.94 8.29 -2.84
CA PRO A 157 -4.38 8.75 -1.54
C PRO A 157 -5.06 7.60 -0.81
N GLY A 158 -4.26 6.85 -0.06
CA GLY A 158 -4.69 6.05 1.09
C GLY A 158 -4.22 6.80 2.32
N LYS A 159 -5.17 7.47 2.98
CA LYS A 159 -4.89 8.46 4.01
C LYS A 159 -4.29 7.76 5.24
N GLY A 160 -3.31 8.41 5.88
CA GLY A 160 -2.98 8.15 7.27
C GLY A 160 -1.87 7.15 7.60
N ILE A 161 -1.19 6.48 6.65
CA ILE A 161 -0.27 5.42 7.11
C ILE A 161 1.18 5.84 7.22
N ILE A 162 1.71 6.79 6.44
CA ILE A 162 3.14 7.09 6.56
C ILE A 162 3.52 8.49 6.03
N TYR A 163 3.37 9.51 6.86
CA TYR A 163 4.14 10.75 6.74
C TYR A 163 5.48 10.66 7.48
N SER A 164 6.09 9.47 7.53
CA SER A 164 7.43 9.27 8.09
C SER A 164 8.43 8.77 7.04
N GLY A 165 8.04 8.82 5.76
CA GLY A 165 8.86 8.38 4.64
C GLY A 165 9.78 9.48 4.11
N ARG A 166 10.38 9.24 2.94
CA ARG A 166 11.23 10.24 2.28
C ARG A 166 10.44 11.49 1.83
N ALA A 167 9.12 11.36 1.67
CA ALA A 167 8.23 12.46 1.31
C ALA A 167 8.23 13.61 2.33
N THR A 168 8.60 13.34 3.60
CA THR A 168 8.74 14.37 4.65
C THR A 168 9.77 15.44 4.31
N LYS A 169 10.74 15.11 3.45
CA LYS A 169 11.79 16.02 3.02
C LYS A 169 11.37 16.91 1.84
N LEU A 170 10.14 16.74 1.33
CA LEU A 170 9.63 17.50 0.20
C LEU A 170 8.79 18.70 0.68
N PRO A 171 8.80 19.82 -0.06
CA PRO A 171 8.00 20.99 0.29
C PRO A 171 6.50 20.64 0.35
N ILE A 172 5.81 21.05 1.42
CA ILE A 172 4.46 20.63 1.85
C ILE A 172 3.32 21.01 0.88
N LYS A 173 3.58 21.63 -0.28
CA LYS A 173 2.55 22.33 -1.08
C LYS A 173 1.46 21.47 -1.74
N GLU A 174 1.51 20.13 -1.72
CA GLU A 174 0.52 19.31 -2.46
C GLU A 174 0.01 18.04 -1.77
N TYR A 175 0.03 17.96 -0.43
CA TYR A 175 -0.46 16.76 0.23
C TYR A 175 -1.86 16.96 0.85
N TYR A 176 -2.85 16.48 0.08
CA TYR A 176 -4.29 16.53 0.37
C TYR A 176 -4.67 16.00 1.77
N LYS A 177 -5.69 16.65 2.34
CA LYS A 177 -6.28 16.36 3.66
C LYS A 177 -6.74 14.90 3.80
N PRO A 178 -6.49 14.25 4.96
CA PRO A 178 -6.90 12.87 5.20
C PRO A 178 -8.42 12.73 5.40
N HIS A 179 -9.06 11.76 4.74
CA HIS A 179 -10.47 11.39 4.96
C HIS A 179 -10.60 9.87 5.24
N ILE A 180 -10.18 9.37 6.40
CA ILE A 180 -10.12 7.93 6.74
C ILE A 180 -11.53 7.33 7.07
N LYS A 181 -12.61 7.91 6.55
CA LYS A 181 -13.94 7.31 6.79
C LYS A 181 -14.08 6.02 5.99
N GLU A 182 -14.30 4.89 6.68
CA GLU A 182 -14.67 3.57 6.13
C GLU A 182 -13.56 2.77 5.41
N GLU A 183 -12.29 3.05 5.72
CA GLU A 183 -11.13 2.30 5.20
C GLU A 183 -10.50 1.41 6.29
N GLN A 184 -10.29 0.13 5.99
CA GLN A 184 -9.51 -0.80 6.83
C GLN A 184 -8.18 -1.13 6.16
N TYR A 185 -7.08 -1.15 6.91
CA TYR A 185 -5.75 -1.37 6.35
C TYR A 185 -4.95 -2.43 7.10
N MET A 186 -4.57 -3.49 6.40
CA MET A 186 -3.65 -4.51 6.89
C MET A 186 -2.21 -4.18 6.46
N THR A 187 -1.32 -3.95 7.43
CA THR A 187 0.09 -3.62 7.17
C THR A 187 0.96 -4.87 7.03
N ALA A 188 2.12 -4.77 6.35
CA ALA A 188 3.10 -5.86 6.32
C ALA A 188 3.72 -6.16 7.70
N ARG A 189 3.55 -5.22 8.65
CA ARG A 189 3.97 -5.32 10.05
C ARG A 189 2.91 -5.95 10.97
N GLN A 190 1.80 -6.45 10.42
CA GLN A 190 0.76 -7.20 11.16
C GLN A 190 -0.17 -6.32 12.00
N TYR A 191 -0.46 -5.12 11.53
CA TYR A 191 -1.47 -4.24 12.14
C TYR A 191 -2.69 -4.15 11.25
N ILE A 192 -3.89 -4.13 11.85
CA ILE A 192 -5.10 -3.66 11.17
C ILE A 192 -5.44 -2.29 11.75
N ILE A 193 -5.45 -1.30 10.86
CA ILE A 193 -5.84 0.06 11.19
C ILE A 193 -7.27 0.23 10.70
N ASN A 194 -8.18 0.61 11.59
CA ASN A 194 -9.59 0.84 11.28
C ASN A 194 -10.01 2.18 11.88
N ASP A 195 -10.45 3.12 11.04
CA ASP A 195 -11.09 4.39 11.45
C ASP A 195 -10.50 5.05 12.71
N GLY A 196 -9.21 5.38 12.70
CA GLY A 196 -8.53 6.06 13.81
C GLY A 196 -8.30 5.24 15.08
N ASN A 197 -8.85 4.03 15.17
CA ASN A 197 -8.63 3.09 16.27
C ASN A 197 -7.66 1.99 15.82
N ASN A 198 -6.46 2.02 16.40
CA ASN A 198 -5.44 1.00 16.17
C ASN A 198 -5.83 -0.30 16.90
N ILE A 199 -6.23 -1.34 16.16
CA ILE A 199 -6.32 -2.69 16.74
C ILE A 199 -4.96 -3.34 16.54
N SER A 200 -4.11 -3.12 17.53
CA SER A 200 -2.73 -3.57 17.66
C SER A 200 -2.68 -4.95 18.33
N TYR A 201 -1.95 -5.92 17.77
CA TYR A 201 -1.58 -7.14 18.49
C TYR A 201 -0.16 -7.00 19.06
N LYS A 202 -0.07 -7.12 20.40
CA LYS A 202 1.03 -7.38 21.35
C LYS A 202 2.42 -6.71 21.23
N GLU A 203 2.78 -6.07 20.12
CA GLU A 203 4.05 -5.32 20.00
C GLU A 203 3.87 -3.89 19.50
N ALA A 204 2.68 -3.51 19.01
CA ALA A 204 2.46 -2.15 18.51
C ALA A 204 2.44 -1.12 19.64
N ASP A 205 2.01 -1.45 20.85
CA ASP A 205 1.96 -0.45 21.92
C ASP A 205 3.37 0.06 22.29
N LYS A 206 4.39 -0.81 22.22
CA LYS A 206 5.79 -0.40 22.42
C LYS A 206 6.35 0.43 21.27
N ILE A 207 5.92 0.19 20.03
CA ILE A 207 6.42 0.91 18.84
C ILE A 207 5.63 2.21 18.62
N ILE A 208 4.34 2.21 18.92
CA ILE A 208 3.44 3.37 18.85
C ILE A 208 3.78 4.33 19.98
N ASN A 209 4.03 3.87 21.21
CA ASN A 209 4.49 4.77 22.28
C ASN A 209 5.85 5.35 21.92
N LYS A 210 6.81 4.56 21.40
CA LYS A 210 8.08 5.10 20.89
C LYS A 210 7.91 6.07 19.71
N TRP A 211 6.87 5.89 18.90
CA TRP A 211 6.55 6.75 17.75
C TRP A 211 5.86 8.03 18.19
N LEU A 212 4.97 7.97 19.18
CA LEU A 212 4.35 9.14 19.83
C LEU A 212 5.40 9.93 20.60
N ASP A 213 6.29 9.26 21.33
CA ASP A 213 7.43 9.88 22.02
C ASP A 213 8.40 10.55 21.03
N TYR A 214 8.64 9.93 19.87
CA TYR A 214 9.47 10.49 18.79
C TYR A 214 8.79 11.70 18.12
N VAL A 215 7.47 11.61 17.90
CA VAL A 215 6.66 12.71 17.36
C VAL A 215 6.58 13.87 18.35
N ASP A 216 6.43 13.62 19.65
CA ASP A 216 6.45 14.65 20.70
C ASP A 216 7.84 15.28 20.85
N ALA A 217 8.91 14.48 20.71
CA ALA A 217 10.29 14.98 20.79
C ALA A 217 10.72 15.83 19.58
N GLU A 218 10.28 15.49 18.35
CA GLU A 218 10.67 16.22 17.14
C GLU A 218 9.66 17.30 16.70
N ILE A 219 8.35 17.12 16.96
CA ILE A 219 7.29 18.06 16.52
C ILE A 219 6.84 18.99 17.65
N GLY A 220 7.08 18.62 18.92
CA GLY A 220 6.78 19.46 20.08
C GLY A 220 7.51 20.81 20.13
N HIS A 221 8.44 21.05 19.21
CA HIS A 221 9.11 22.34 19.04
C HIS A 221 8.39 23.30 18.08
N TYR A 222 7.50 22.81 17.21
CA TYR A 222 6.87 23.63 16.15
C TYR A 222 5.38 23.92 16.34
N PHE A 223 4.66 23.16 17.18
CA PHE A 223 3.28 23.47 17.54
C PHE A 223 3.09 23.36 19.04
N GLY A 224 2.72 24.48 19.67
CA GLY A 224 2.54 24.58 21.12
C GLY A 224 1.60 23.52 21.69
N ARG A 225 1.93 23.04 22.90
CA ARG A 225 1.29 21.94 23.66
C ARG A 225 -0.23 22.05 23.85
N GLU A 226 -0.82 23.20 23.53
CA GLU A 226 -2.25 23.51 23.72
C GLU A 226 -3.18 22.89 22.67
N PHE A 227 -2.67 22.52 21.48
CA PHE A 227 -3.55 22.07 20.39
C PHE A 227 -4.01 20.60 20.51
N ILE A 228 -3.25 19.75 21.21
CA ILE A 228 -3.51 18.32 21.31
C ILE A 228 -4.45 18.00 22.49
N LYS A 229 -4.47 18.82 23.56
CA LYS A 229 -5.30 18.54 24.75
C LYS A 229 -6.79 18.81 24.58
N LYS A 230 -7.20 19.64 23.62
CA LYS A 230 -8.59 20.11 23.50
C LYS A 230 -9.57 19.17 22.77
N LYS A 231 -9.18 17.95 22.39
CA LYS A 231 -10.06 17.04 21.61
C LYS A 231 -10.18 15.60 22.14
N LEU A 232 -9.74 15.34 23.37
CA LEU A 232 -9.86 14.02 24.00
C LEU A 232 -10.62 14.04 25.34
N TYR A 233 -11.44 15.06 25.59
CA TYR A 233 -12.48 15.05 26.62
C TYR A 233 -13.79 15.55 26.00
#